data_AF-A0A523UX86-F1
#
_entry.id   AF-A0A523UX86-F1
#
_cell.length_a   1.000
_cell.length_b   1.000
_cell.length_c   1.000
_cell.angle_alpha   90.00
_cell.angle_beta   90.00
_cell.angle_gamma   90.00
#
_symmetry.space_group_name_H-M   'P 1'
#
loop_
_entity.id
_entity.type
_entity.pdbx_description
1 polymer ?
#
loop_
_entity_poly.entity_id
_entity_poly.type
_entity_poly.pdbx_seq_one_letter_code
_entity_poly.pdbx_strand_id
1 'polypeptide(L)'
;MPVEYINRSGDTYYLHRGKTRTSKPKYFFSKKDDGVLVRTIPEGYEIYEHPNARVFLRRSSPKIFADEEISIVENGVRDFAKLQHFKIDIKKNQIIVFIVDQDVDSLKRLLSSSWGHSDSRVEEGLIRMLTYSPMMRFVLTDETRRIFDVERMCFLEPMGWMFLDGGNSLRKLVKKYCYHLGKDSFFELI
;
A
#
# COMPACT_ATOMS: atom_id res chain seq x y z
N MET A 1 0.56 -28.81 5.28
CA MET A 1 -0.57 -27.88 5.08
C MET A 1 -0.33 -27.08 3.81
N PRO A 2 -1.36 -26.64 3.08
CA PRO A 2 -1.18 -25.70 1.97
C PRO A 2 -0.65 -24.35 2.49
N VAL A 3 -0.06 -23.55 1.59
CA VAL A 3 0.31 -22.18 1.92
C VAL A 3 -0.96 -21.34 2.03
N GLU A 4 -1.14 -20.74 3.19
CA GLU A 4 -2.29 -19.91 3.54
C GLU A 4 -1.81 -18.51 3.95
N TYR A 5 -2.65 -17.52 3.70
CA TYR A 5 -2.41 -16.15 4.11
C TYR A 5 -3.74 -15.46 4.46
N ILE A 6 -3.81 -14.85 5.64
CA ILE A 6 -4.95 -14.05 6.06
C ILE A 6 -4.61 -12.58 5.80
N ASN A 7 -5.35 -11.93 4.92
CA ASN A 7 -5.12 -10.52 4.61
C ASN A 7 -5.60 -9.60 5.75
N ARG A 8 -5.30 -8.30 5.66
CA ARG A 8 -5.77 -7.30 6.63
C ARG A 8 -7.28 -7.19 6.77
N SER A 9 -8.04 -7.61 5.75
CA SER A 9 -9.50 -7.63 5.77
C SER A 9 -10.07 -8.92 6.41
N GLY A 10 -9.21 -9.81 6.89
CA GLY A 10 -9.60 -11.09 7.51
C GLY A 10 -9.99 -12.18 6.52
N ASP A 11 -9.78 -11.98 5.22
CA ASP A 11 -10.00 -13.00 4.20
C ASP A 11 -8.82 -13.98 4.16
N THR A 12 -9.14 -15.27 4.12
CA THR A 12 -8.14 -16.33 3.91
C THR A 12 -7.91 -16.56 2.42
N TYR A 13 -6.64 -16.58 2.02
CA TYR A 13 -6.19 -16.91 0.67
C TYR A 13 -5.30 -18.15 0.71
N TYR A 14 -5.46 -19.00 -0.30
CA TYR A 14 -4.67 -20.21 -0.53
C TYR A 14 -3.80 -20.03 -1.77
N LEU A 15 -2.60 -20.61 -1.77
CA LEU A 15 -1.71 -20.60 -2.95
C LEU A 15 -2.04 -21.75 -3.90
N HIS A 16 -2.39 -21.41 -5.14
CA HIS A 16 -2.73 -22.37 -6.20
C HIS A 16 -1.60 -22.49 -7.23
N ARG A 17 -1.52 -23.65 -7.89
CA ARG A 17 -0.70 -23.89 -9.08
C ARG A 17 -1.59 -24.24 -10.28
N GLY A 18 -1.72 -23.30 -11.21
CA GLY A 18 -2.29 -23.52 -12.54
C GLY A 18 -1.21 -23.74 -13.61
N LYS A 19 -1.66 -23.77 -14.88
CA LYS A 19 -0.80 -23.81 -16.07
C LYS A 19 -1.06 -22.57 -16.92
N THR A 20 -0.02 -22.00 -17.52
CA THR A 20 -0.18 -21.00 -18.58
C THR A 20 -0.60 -21.65 -19.90
N ARG A 21 -0.96 -20.83 -20.90
CA ARG A 21 -1.21 -21.30 -22.28
C ARG A 21 -0.04 -22.07 -22.89
N THR A 22 1.17 -21.83 -22.38
CA THR A 22 2.43 -22.48 -22.80
C THR A 22 2.87 -23.60 -21.85
N SER A 23 1.96 -24.13 -21.03
CA SER A 23 2.20 -25.21 -20.05
C SER A 23 3.20 -24.89 -18.93
N LYS A 24 3.66 -23.65 -18.80
CA LYS A 24 4.50 -23.22 -17.66
C LYS A 24 3.66 -23.14 -16.39
N PRO A 25 4.21 -23.46 -15.21
CA PRO A 25 3.49 -23.31 -13.96
C PRO A 25 3.13 -21.83 -13.72
N LYS A 26 1.86 -21.57 -13.39
CA LYS A 26 1.37 -20.25 -12.98
C LYS A 26 0.90 -20.35 -11.53
N TYR A 27 1.47 -19.53 -10.67
CA TYR A 27 1.08 -19.45 -9.27
C TYR A 27 0.18 -18.23 -9.04
N PHE A 28 -0.84 -18.38 -8.21
CA PHE A 28 -1.73 -17.28 -7.83
C PHE A 28 -2.42 -17.58 -6.49
N PHE A 29 -2.80 -16.53 -5.76
CA PHE A 29 -3.62 -16.65 -4.57
C PHE A 29 -5.11 -16.56 -4.94
N SER A 30 -5.94 -17.34 -4.25
CA SER A 30 -7.41 -17.34 -4.36
C SER A 30 -8.03 -17.60 -2.99
N LYS A 31 -9.25 -17.10 -2.75
CA LYS A 31 -10.01 -17.40 -1.52
C LYS A 31 -10.59 -18.82 -1.49
N LYS A 32 -10.62 -19.50 -2.63
CA LYS A 32 -11.08 -20.89 -2.73
C LYS A 32 -9.97 -21.84 -2.27
N ASP A 33 -10.36 -22.87 -1.55
CA ASP A 33 -9.52 -23.96 -1.03
C ASP A 33 -9.57 -25.23 -1.90
N ASP A 34 -10.16 -25.14 -3.09
CA ASP A 34 -10.25 -26.22 -4.07
C ASP A 34 -9.02 -26.28 -5.01
N GLY A 35 -8.99 -27.25 -5.93
CA GLY A 35 -7.95 -27.31 -6.97
C GLY A 35 -6.57 -27.78 -6.50
N VAL A 36 -5.51 -27.29 -7.18
CA VAL A 36 -4.13 -27.73 -6.94
C VAL A 36 -3.42 -26.74 -6.01
N LEU A 37 -3.53 -26.99 -4.70
CA LEU A 37 -2.89 -26.19 -3.68
C LEU A 37 -1.40 -26.53 -3.54
N VAL A 38 -0.60 -25.49 -3.30
CA VAL A 38 0.85 -25.60 -3.12
C VAL A 38 1.19 -25.58 -1.63
N ARG A 39 2.18 -26.38 -1.23
CA ARG A 39 2.59 -26.53 0.19
C ARG A 39 3.80 -25.68 0.57
N THR A 40 4.46 -25.06 -0.39
CA THR A 40 5.64 -24.22 -0.21
C THR A 40 5.59 -23.03 -1.15
N ILE A 41 6.13 -21.89 -0.72
CA ILE A 41 6.37 -20.75 -1.60
C ILE A 41 7.48 -21.14 -2.59
N PRO A 42 7.29 -20.97 -3.91
CA PRO A 42 8.36 -21.20 -4.89
C PRO A 42 9.60 -20.34 -4.62
N GLU A 43 10.78 -20.87 -4.92
CA GLU A 43 12.04 -20.14 -4.74
C GLU A 43 12.06 -18.82 -5.51
N GLY A 44 12.56 -17.76 -4.88
CA GLY A 44 12.61 -16.41 -5.45
C GLY A 44 11.26 -15.68 -5.53
N TYR A 45 10.24 -16.21 -4.85
CA TYR A 45 8.94 -15.55 -4.68
C TYR A 45 8.68 -15.18 -3.23
N GLU A 46 7.81 -14.19 -3.05
CA GLU A 46 7.29 -13.75 -1.76
C GLU A 46 5.78 -13.51 -1.85
N ILE A 47 5.11 -13.59 -0.70
CA ILE A 47 3.72 -13.17 -0.56
C ILE A 47 3.70 -11.65 -0.47
N TYR A 48 2.84 -11.01 -1.26
CA TYR A 48 2.64 -9.58 -1.25
C TYR A 48 1.16 -9.26 -1.06
N GLU A 49 0.86 -8.47 -0.05
CA GLU A 49 -0.46 -7.90 0.16
C GLU A 49 -0.47 -6.44 -0.31
N HIS A 50 -1.30 -6.15 -1.29
CA HIS A 50 -1.55 -4.78 -1.76
C HIS A 50 -2.29 -3.97 -0.69
N PRO A 51 -2.13 -2.63 -0.61
CA PRO A 51 -2.84 -1.78 0.35
C PRO A 51 -4.36 -2.00 0.43
N ASN A 52 -4.99 -2.45 -0.66
CA ASN A 52 -6.40 -2.86 -0.73
C ASN A 52 -6.65 -4.36 -0.48
N ALA A 53 -5.85 -4.98 0.38
CA ALA A 53 -6.02 -6.35 0.89
C ALA A 53 -6.01 -7.47 -0.17
N ARG A 54 -5.57 -7.18 -1.40
CA ARG A 54 -5.40 -8.20 -2.44
C ARG A 54 -4.05 -8.89 -2.27
N VAL A 55 -4.07 -10.22 -2.26
CA VAL A 55 -2.88 -11.04 -2.04
C VAL A 55 -2.36 -11.55 -3.37
N PHE A 56 -1.05 -11.44 -3.57
CA PHE A 56 -0.36 -11.89 -4.77
C PHE A 56 0.88 -12.69 -4.38
N LEU A 57 1.25 -13.64 -5.24
CA LEU A 57 2.59 -14.18 -5.25
C LEU A 57 3.40 -13.36 -6.26
N ARG A 58 4.46 -12.71 -5.82
CA ARG A 58 5.35 -11.92 -6.70
C ARG A 58 6.79 -12.38 -6.56
N ARG A 59 7.64 -12.04 -7.53
CA ARG A 59 9.09 -12.24 -7.40
C ARG A 59 9.61 -11.38 -6.26
N SER A 60 10.50 -11.93 -5.45
CA SER A 60 11.21 -11.17 -4.42
C SER A 60 11.97 -10.01 -5.07
N SER A 61 11.77 -8.81 -4.56
CA SER A 61 12.44 -7.60 -5.05
C SER A 61 13.66 -7.27 -4.19
N PRO A 62 14.75 -6.75 -4.77
CA PRO A 62 15.88 -6.24 -4.00
C PRO A 62 15.43 -5.16 -3.01
N LYS A 63 15.98 -5.19 -1.79
CA LYS A 63 15.79 -4.13 -0.80
C LYS A 63 16.71 -2.96 -1.14
N ILE A 64 16.23 -2.03 -1.95
CA ILE A 64 16.97 -0.83 -2.39
C ILE A 64 16.81 0.39 -1.46
N PHE A 65 15.81 0.33 -0.56
CA PHE A 65 15.55 1.34 0.46
C PHE A 65 16.02 0.82 1.80
N ALA A 66 16.67 1.68 2.58
CA ALA A 66 16.96 1.41 3.97
C ALA A 66 15.68 1.53 4.82
N ASP A 67 15.60 0.78 5.91
CA ASP A 67 14.45 0.82 6.82
C ASP A 67 14.24 2.24 7.41
N GLU A 68 15.33 3.00 7.58
CA GLU A 68 15.28 4.41 8.00
C GLU A 68 14.54 5.29 6.97
N GLU A 69 14.75 5.07 5.67
CA GLU A 69 14.12 5.87 4.62
C GLU A 69 12.61 5.64 4.55
N ILE A 70 12.19 4.39 4.73
CA ILE A 70 10.78 4.02 4.85
C ILE A 70 10.18 4.69 6.10
N SER A 71 10.89 4.60 7.23
CA SER A 71 10.48 5.21 8.50
C SER A 71 10.38 6.75 8.41
N ILE A 72 11.25 7.41 7.64
CA ILE A 72 11.20 8.86 7.41
C ILE A 72 9.87 9.23 6.73
N VAL A 73 9.47 8.50 5.69
CA VAL A 73 8.20 8.76 4.99
C VAL A 73 7.02 8.46 5.91
N GLU A 74 7.03 7.30 6.57
CA GLU A 74 5.94 6.86 7.44
C GLU A 74 5.70 7.84 8.61
N ASN A 75 6.76 8.25 9.29
CA ASN A 75 6.69 9.25 10.36
C ASN A 75 6.34 10.62 9.81
N GLY A 76 6.81 10.99 8.62
CA GLY A 76 6.41 12.24 7.98
C GLY A 76 4.92 12.36 7.70
N VAL A 77 4.27 11.27 7.27
CA VAL A 77 2.82 11.23 7.11
C VAL A 77 2.13 11.42 8.47
N ARG A 78 2.56 10.71 9.51
CA ARG A 78 2.01 10.86 10.87
C ARG A 78 2.20 12.26 11.43
N ASP A 79 3.40 12.83 11.28
CA ASP A 79 3.81 14.05 11.95
C ASP A 79 3.29 15.30 11.24
N PHE A 80 3.31 15.32 9.90
CA PHE A 80 2.97 16.50 9.11
C PHE A 80 1.54 16.46 8.54
N ALA A 81 1.07 15.29 8.10
CA ALA A 81 -0.30 15.13 7.60
C ALA A 81 -1.32 14.86 8.71
N LYS A 82 -0.86 14.33 9.86
CA LYS A 82 -1.71 13.89 10.98
C LYS A 82 -2.71 12.80 10.61
N LEU A 83 -2.40 12.00 9.58
CA LEU A 83 -3.25 10.90 9.14
C LEU A 83 -3.03 9.67 10.02
N GLN A 84 -4.12 9.14 10.58
CA GLN A 84 -4.10 7.91 11.38
C GLN A 84 -4.14 6.66 10.51
N HIS A 85 -5.00 6.66 9.49
CA HIS A 85 -5.16 5.55 8.56
C HIS A 85 -4.49 5.88 7.22
N PHE A 86 -3.37 5.23 6.96
CA PHE A 86 -2.67 5.25 5.68
C PHE A 86 -1.90 3.95 5.50
N LYS A 87 -1.38 3.72 4.30
CA LYS A 87 -0.48 2.59 4.01
C LYS A 87 0.74 3.09 3.25
N ILE A 88 1.87 2.45 3.50
CA ILE A 88 3.08 2.61 2.68
C ILE A 88 3.23 1.33 1.87
N ASP A 89 3.47 1.48 0.57
CA ASP A 89 3.81 0.37 -0.32
C ASP A 89 5.18 0.63 -0.97
N ILE A 90 5.99 -0.42 -1.07
CA ILE A 90 7.29 -0.37 -1.72
C ILE A 90 7.23 -1.14 -3.02
N LYS A 91 7.47 -0.43 -4.13
CA LYS A 91 7.39 -1.00 -5.46
C LYS A 91 8.55 -0.52 -6.31
N LYS A 92 9.49 -1.44 -6.62
CA LYS A 92 10.74 -1.09 -7.31
C LYS A 92 11.41 0.07 -6.56
N ASN A 93 11.78 1.13 -7.28
CA ASN A 93 12.36 2.38 -6.82
C ASN A 93 11.38 3.39 -6.23
N GLN A 94 10.23 2.96 -5.71
CA GLN A 94 9.18 3.87 -5.24
C GLN A 94 8.71 3.52 -3.84
N ILE A 95 8.65 4.54 -2.97
CA ILE A 95 7.90 4.53 -1.71
C ILE A 95 6.58 5.23 -1.98
N ILE A 96 5.46 4.51 -1.94
CA ILE A 96 4.13 5.02 -2.30
C ILE A 96 3.27 5.17 -1.04
N VAL A 97 2.73 6.36 -0.82
CA VAL A 97 1.79 6.68 0.25
C VAL A 97 0.36 6.53 -0.27
N PHE A 98 -0.38 5.66 0.39
CA PHE A 98 -1.79 5.37 0.15
C PHE A 98 -2.64 5.96 1.27
N ILE A 99 -3.69 6.72 0.91
CA ILE A 99 -4.60 7.37 1.85
C ILE A 99 -5.99 6.77 1.69
N VAL A 100 -6.75 6.74 2.79
CA VAL A 100 -8.13 6.26 2.82
C VAL A 100 -9.02 7.08 1.89
N ASP A 101 -9.90 6.39 1.14
CA ASP A 101 -10.86 7.04 0.23
C ASP A 101 -12.15 7.50 0.95
N GLN A 102 -12.45 6.91 2.10
CA GLN A 102 -13.66 7.15 2.89
C GLN A 102 -13.49 8.26 3.94
N ASP A 103 -14.61 8.89 4.29
CA ASP A 103 -14.74 9.61 5.56
C ASP A 103 -14.81 8.59 6.71
N VAL A 104 -13.69 8.46 7.43
CA VAL A 104 -13.50 7.52 8.52
C VAL A 104 -14.48 7.77 9.67
N ASP A 105 -14.75 9.03 10.02
CA ASP A 105 -15.62 9.37 11.14
C ASP A 105 -17.07 9.05 10.82
N SER A 106 -17.51 9.33 9.60
CA SER A 106 -18.84 8.94 9.11
C SER A 106 -18.99 7.42 9.06
N LEU A 107 -17.98 6.69 8.58
CA LEU A 107 -18.01 5.24 8.55
C LEU A 107 -18.04 4.63 9.96
N LYS A 108 -17.23 5.15 10.89
CA LYS A 108 -17.20 4.71 12.28
C LYS A 108 -18.55 4.90 12.98
N ARG A 109 -19.25 6.01 12.70
CA ARG A 109 -20.61 6.26 13.22
C ARG A 109 -21.63 5.24 12.71
N LEU A 110 -21.58 4.88 11.43
CA LEU A 110 -22.46 3.87 10.83
C LEU A 110 -22.23 2.47 11.41
N LEU A 111 -20.97 2.11 11.67
CA LEU A 111 -20.65 0.82 12.28
C LEU A 111 -21.09 0.74 13.74
N SER A 112 -20.87 1.82 14.49
CA SER A 112 -21.27 1.91 15.91
C SER A 112 -22.78 1.78 16.09
N SER A 113 -23.58 2.34 15.17
CA SER A 113 -25.05 2.20 15.24
C SER A 113 -25.54 0.78 14.93
N SER A 114 -24.80 0.03 14.10
CA SER A 114 -25.20 -1.30 13.64
C SER A 114 -24.70 -2.44 14.54
N TRP A 115 -23.51 -2.30 15.15
CA TRP A 115 -22.85 -3.36 15.93
C TRP A 115 -22.68 -3.02 17.42
N GLY A 116 -23.22 -1.89 17.88
CA GLY A 116 -23.07 -1.40 19.24
C GLY A 116 -21.72 -0.71 19.50
N HIS A 117 -21.51 -0.26 20.73
CA HIS A 117 -20.35 0.56 21.14
C HIS A 117 -19.11 -0.25 21.54
N SER A 118 -18.95 -1.47 21.01
CA SER A 118 -17.72 -2.23 21.24
C SER A 118 -16.61 -1.65 20.37
N ASP A 119 -15.76 -0.80 20.94
CA ASP A 119 -14.67 -0.13 20.22
C ASP A 119 -13.82 -1.08 19.37
N SER A 120 -13.49 -2.28 19.89
CA SER A 120 -12.70 -3.27 19.15
C SER A 120 -13.41 -3.82 17.90
N ARG A 121 -14.71 -4.16 17.98
CA ARG A 121 -15.48 -4.68 16.84
C ARG A 121 -15.71 -3.61 15.78
N VAL A 122 -15.96 -2.37 16.23
CA VAL A 122 -16.11 -1.22 15.33
C VAL A 122 -14.79 -0.97 14.59
N GLU A 123 -13.66 -0.99 15.29
CA GLU A 123 -12.34 -0.78 14.68
C GLU A 123 -11.95 -1.91 13.72
N GLU A 124 -12.17 -3.17 14.12
CA GLU A 124 -11.93 -4.32 13.23
C GLU A 124 -12.77 -4.23 11.95
N GLY A 125 -14.05 -3.90 12.07
CA GLY A 125 -14.93 -3.75 10.93
C GLY A 125 -14.58 -2.55 10.05
N LEU A 126 -14.15 -1.44 10.67
CA LEU A 126 -13.63 -0.27 9.97
C LEU A 126 -12.44 -0.66 9.10
N ILE A 127 -11.40 -1.28 9.67
CA ILE A 127 -10.19 -1.71 8.96
C ILE A 127 -10.51 -2.60 7.76
N ARG A 128 -11.51 -3.48 7.86
CA ARG A 128 -11.94 -4.37 6.77
C ARG A 128 -12.55 -3.62 5.59
N MET A 129 -13.22 -2.50 5.85
CA MET A 129 -13.94 -1.71 4.85
C MET A 129 -13.09 -0.60 4.21
N LEU A 130 -12.01 -0.15 4.85
CA LEU A 130 -11.16 0.90 4.30
C LEU A 130 -10.54 0.48 2.97
N THR A 131 -10.73 1.31 1.95
CA THR A 131 -9.95 1.28 0.71
C THR A 131 -9.02 2.47 0.67
N TYR A 132 -7.96 2.32 -0.10
CA TYR A 132 -6.90 3.31 -0.19
C TYR A 132 -6.54 3.59 -1.65
N SER A 133 -6.36 4.88 -1.95
CA SER A 133 -5.80 5.35 -3.22
C SER A 133 -4.36 5.80 -3.04
N PRO A 134 -3.48 5.54 -4.03
CA PRO A 134 -2.14 6.09 -4.04
C PRO A 134 -2.20 7.60 -4.23
N MET A 135 -1.62 8.36 -3.31
CA MET A 135 -1.68 9.82 -3.34
C MET A 135 -0.31 10.44 -3.61
N MET A 136 0.75 9.96 -2.96
CA MET A 136 2.08 10.53 -3.13
C MET A 136 3.09 9.41 -3.28
N ARG A 137 4.18 9.65 -4.03
CA ARG A 137 5.30 8.74 -4.04
C ARG A 137 6.64 9.47 -4.02
N PHE A 138 7.62 8.81 -3.41
CA PHE A 138 9.02 9.20 -3.43
C PHE A 138 9.77 8.19 -4.30
N VAL A 139 10.35 8.66 -5.40
CA VAL A 139 11.00 7.83 -6.41
C VAL A 139 12.51 8.00 -6.28
N LEU A 140 13.23 6.93 -5.97
CA LEU A 140 14.69 6.93 -5.99
C LEU A 140 15.17 6.94 -7.44
N THR A 141 15.72 8.07 -7.89
CA THR A 141 16.17 8.29 -9.26
C THR A 141 17.68 8.11 -9.42
N ASP A 142 18.44 8.24 -8.33
CA ASP A 142 19.88 7.96 -8.30
C ASP A 142 20.25 7.24 -7.01
N GLU A 143 20.59 5.95 -7.10
CA GLU A 143 20.93 5.12 -5.94
C GLU A 143 22.27 5.52 -5.30
N THR A 144 23.21 6.05 -6.07
CA THR A 144 24.56 6.39 -5.58
C THR A 144 24.54 7.72 -4.83
N ARG A 145 23.85 8.71 -5.39
CA ARG A 145 23.71 10.05 -4.78
C ARG A 145 22.50 10.17 -3.85
N ARG A 146 21.71 9.09 -3.71
CA ARG A 146 20.43 9.04 -2.98
C ARG A 146 19.52 10.21 -3.34
N ILE A 147 19.29 10.40 -4.64
CA ILE A 147 18.38 11.45 -5.14
C ILE A 147 16.98 10.87 -5.25
N PHE A 148 16.03 11.60 -4.68
CA PHE A 148 14.63 11.27 -4.70
C PHE A 148 13.84 12.34 -5.43
N ASP A 149 12.92 11.92 -6.28
CA ASP A 149 11.84 12.75 -6.78
C ASP A 149 10.61 12.54 -5.90
N VAL A 150 9.81 13.58 -5.75
CA VAL A 150 8.48 13.50 -5.12
C VAL A 150 7.42 13.82 -6.15
N GLU A 151 6.43 12.95 -6.22
CA GLU A 151 5.36 13.05 -7.20
C GLU A 151 4.01 12.85 -6.51
N ARG A 152 2.98 13.55 -7.00
CA ARG A 152 1.60 13.37 -6.56
C ARG A 152 0.78 12.64 -7.62
N MET A 153 -0.29 11.98 -7.19
CA MET A 153 -1.30 11.44 -8.09
C MET A 153 -2.10 12.60 -8.70
N CYS A 154 -2.21 12.59 -10.03
CA CYS A 154 -3.09 13.44 -10.82
C CYS A 154 -4.25 12.59 -11.31
N PHE A 155 -5.47 13.02 -10.97
CA PHE A 155 -6.72 12.36 -11.35
C PHE A 155 -7.36 12.95 -12.61
N LEU A 156 -6.74 13.98 -13.21
CA LEU A 156 -7.14 14.50 -14.51
C LEU A 156 -6.67 13.57 -15.61
N GLU A 157 -7.43 13.48 -16.70
CA GLU A 157 -7.07 12.64 -17.84
C GLU A 157 -5.90 13.27 -18.65
N PRO A 158 -4.85 12.49 -18.97
CA PRO A 158 -4.63 11.10 -18.58
C PRO A 158 -4.20 10.96 -17.11
N MET A 159 -4.87 10.07 -16.36
CA MET A 159 -4.51 9.82 -14.96
C MET A 159 -3.06 9.37 -14.83
N GLY A 160 -2.32 9.94 -13.87
CA GLY A 160 -0.89 9.68 -13.77
C GLY A 160 -0.20 10.34 -12.60
N TRP A 161 1.12 10.25 -12.60
CA TRP A 161 1.97 10.86 -11.58
C TRP A 161 2.50 12.18 -12.08
N MET A 162 2.45 13.20 -11.23
CA MET A 162 2.93 14.54 -11.53
C MET A 162 4.12 14.89 -10.65
N PHE A 163 5.22 15.27 -11.28
CA PHE A 163 6.45 15.68 -10.61
C PHE A 163 6.25 16.98 -9.83
N LEU A 164 6.74 17.00 -8.59
CA LEU A 164 6.66 18.17 -7.71
C LEU A 164 8.03 18.76 -7.38
N ASP A 165 9.03 17.91 -7.08
CA ASP A 165 10.36 18.33 -6.66
C ASP A 165 11.35 17.15 -6.70
N GLY A 166 12.63 17.45 -6.57
CA GLY A 166 13.68 16.45 -6.44
C GLY A 166 14.83 16.91 -5.56
N GLY A 167 15.50 15.97 -4.90
CA GLY A 167 16.67 16.29 -4.07
C GLY A 167 17.28 15.10 -3.35
N ASN A 168 18.46 15.31 -2.78
CA ASN A 168 19.22 14.30 -2.03
C ASN A 168 18.85 14.23 -0.54
N SER A 169 17.76 14.90 -0.12
CA SER A 169 17.31 14.91 1.27
C SER A 169 15.84 14.51 1.33
N LEU A 170 15.60 13.21 1.45
CA LEU A 170 14.25 12.65 1.61
C LEU A 170 13.49 13.31 2.76
N ARG A 171 14.16 13.59 3.88
CA ARG A 171 13.55 14.25 5.05
C ARG A 171 13.05 15.67 4.75
N LYS A 172 13.75 16.44 3.89
CA LYS A 172 13.30 17.77 3.45
C LYS A 172 12.08 17.66 2.52
N LEU A 173 12.11 16.72 1.57
CA LEU A 173 10.99 16.46 0.68
C LEU A 173 9.74 16.05 1.47
N VAL A 174 9.88 15.08 2.36
CA VAL A 174 8.81 14.61 3.25
C VAL A 174 8.23 15.74 4.08
N LYS A 175 9.07 16.57 4.72
CA LYS A 175 8.60 17.71 5.52
C LYS A 175 7.82 18.72 4.69
N LYS A 176 8.26 18.99 3.46
CA LYS A 176 7.62 19.96 2.56
C LYS A 176 6.29 19.44 2.02
N TYR A 177 6.23 18.17 1.62
CA TYR A 177 5.10 17.66 0.82
C TYR A 177 4.09 16.83 1.62
N CYS A 178 4.49 16.08 2.64
CA CYS A 178 3.54 15.27 3.42
C CYS A 178 2.48 16.12 4.14
N TYR A 179 2.77 17.38 4.46
CA TYR A 179 1.79 18.29 5.08
C TYR A 179 0.49 18.42 4.26
N HIS A 180 0.58 18.30 2.94
CA HIS A 180 -0.56 18.47 2.04
C HIS A 180 -1.46 17.24 1.96
N LEU A 181 -0.97 16.06 2.33
CA LEU A 181 -1.72 14.80 2.21
C LEU A 181 -3.05 14.87 2.99
N GLY A 182 -4.14 14.53 2.31
CA GLY A 182 -5.49 14.57 2.88
C GLY A 182 -6.11 15.97 3.00
N LYS A 183 -5.52 16.99 2.36
CA LYS A 183 -6.02 18.38 2.37
C LYS A 183 -6.22 18.90 0.95
N ASP A 184 -7.08 19.89 0.77
CA ASP A 184 -7.34 20.51 -0.53
C ASP A 184 -6.08 21.10 -1.18
N SER A 185 -5.18 21.66 -0.35
CA SER A 185 -3.87 22.17 -0.79
C SER A 185 -3.01 21.13 -1.53
N PHE A 186 -3.32 19.84 -1.41
CA PHE A 186 -2.67 18.77 -2.19
C PHE A 186 -2.89 18.92 -3.69
N PHE A 187 -4.08 19.39 -4.09
CA PHE A 187 -4.45 19.54 -5.51
C PHE A 187 -3.95 20.87 -6.10
N GLU A 188 -3.47 21.77 -5.26
CA GLU A 188 -2.83 23.04 -5.63
C GLU A 188 -1.31 22.89 -5.82
N LEU A 189 -0.74 21.76 -5.39
CA LEU A 189 0.59 21.35 -5.80
C LEU A 189 0.55 21.11 -7.32
N ILE A 190 1.57 21.56 -8.05
CA ILE A 190 1.64 21.64 -9.51
C ILE A 190 1.03 20.42 -10.17
#